data_AF-A0A085EZL2-F1
#
_entry.id   AF-A0A085EZL2-F1
#
_cell.length_a   1.000
_cell.length_b   1.000
_cell.length_c   1.000
_cell.angle_alpha   90.00
_cell.angle_beta   90.00
_cell.angle_gamma   90.00
#
_symmetry.space_group_name_H-M   'P 1'
#
loop_
_entity.id
_entity.type
_entity.pdbx_description
1 polymer ?
#
loop_
_entity_poly.entity_id
_entity_poly.type
_entity_poly.pdbx_seq_one_letter_code
_entity_poly.pdbx_strand_id
1 'polypeptide(L)' 'MPESGFKQDLDGQISIARRTIAELMERATATTGSGAEEAIANRINEQQDRLDKLLKQREAMDSDRVLHPQPSRRQDD' A
#
# COMPACT_ATOMS: atom_id res chain seq x y z
N MET A 1 2.34 -8.87 21.28
CA MET A 1 2.89 -7.88 20.33
C MET A 1 2.00 -7.83 19.09
N PRO A 2 1.00 -6.94 19.00
CA PRO A 2 0.05 -6.93 17.88
C PRO A 2 0.36 -5.93 16.74
N GLU A 3 1.21 -4.92 16.96
CA GLU A 3 1.41 -3.86 15.94
C GLU A 3 2.35 -4.25 14.78
N SER A 4 3.35 -5.10 15.06
CA SER A 4 4.31 -5.54 14.03
C SER A 4 3.65 -6.37 12.92
N GLY A 5 2.68 -7.22 13.29
CA GLY A 5 1.95 -8.06 12.33
C GLY A 5 1.04 -7.25 11.40
N PHE A 6 0.45 -6.17 11.90
CA PHE A 6 -0.42 -5.30 11.11
C PHE A 6 0.38 -4.44 10.11
N LYS A 7 1.57 -3.95 10.49
CA LYS A 7 2.47 -3.24 9.56
C LYS A 7 2.96 -4.18 8.44
N GLN A 8 3.32 -5.42 8.77
CA GLN A 8 3.70 -6.43 7.78
C GLN A 8 2.55 -6.77 6.83
N ASP A 9 1.31 -6.82 7.33
CA ASP A 9 0.13 -7.02 6.49
C ASP A 9 -0.10 -5.85 5.53
N LEU A 10 0.00 -4.59 6.02
CA LEU A 10 -0.06 -3.40 5.17
C LEU A 10 1.01 -3.38 4.09
N ASP A 11 2.27 -3.69 4.45
CA ASP A 11 3.38 -3.77 3.49
C ASP A 11 3.12 -4.87 2.43
N GLY A 12 2.55 -6.01 2.85
CA GLY A 12 2.11 -7.08 1.95
C GLY A 12 1.01 -6.61 0.99
N GLN A 13 -0.02 -5.94 1.49
CA GLN A 13 -1.10 -5.39 0.67
C GLN A 13 -0.61 -4.31 -0.31
N ILE A 14 0.33 -3.44 0.12
CA ILE A 14 0.98 -2.44 -0.73
C ILE A 14 1.74 -3.11 -1.88
N SER A 15 2.49 -4.17 -1.57
CA SER A 15 3.24 -4.93 -2.58
C SER A 15 2.30 -5.56 -3.63
N ILE A 16 1.20 -6.16 -3.18
CA ILE A 16 0.17 -6.73 -4.06
C ILE A 16 -0.44 -5.64 -4.95
N ALA A 17 -0.86 -4.51 -4.38
CA ALA A 17 -1.48 -3.42 -5.14
C ALA A 17 -0.54 -2.86 -6.22
N ARG A 18 0.74 -2.65 -5.89
CA ARG A 18 1.76 -2.19 -6.84
C ARG A 18 1.96 -3.19 -7.98
N ARG A 19 2.01 -4.48 -7.67
CA ARG A 19 2.13 -5.54 -8.68
C ARG A 19 0.92 -5.55 -9.60
N THR A 20 -0.29 -5.48 -9.05
CA THR A 20 -1.52 -5.42 -9.83
C THR A 20 -1.56 -4.20 -10.76
N ILE A 21 -1.11 -3.03 -10.30
CA ILE A 21 -1.00 -1.83 -11.15
C ILE A 21 -0.04 -2.07 -12.31
N ALA A 22 1.13 -2.65 -12.06
CA ALA A 22 2.10 -2.98 -13.12
C ALA A 22 1.52 -3.95 -14.15
N GLU A 23 0.85 -5.02 -13.71
CA GLU A 23 0.18 -5.98 -14.59
C GLU A 23 -0.94 -5.33 -15.41
N LEU A 24 -1.69 -4.39 -14.83
CA LEU A 24 -2.73 -3.65 -15.55
C LEU A 24 -2.12 -2.68 -16.59
N MET A 25 -1.01 -2.02 -16.28
CA MET A 25 -0.32 -1.15 -17.25
C MET A 25 0.25 -1.97 -18.44
N GLU A 26 0.82 -3.13 -18.17
CA GLU A 26 1.28 -4.05 -19.21
C GLU A 26 0.10 -4.49 -20.10
N ARG A 27 -1.02 -4.85 -19.49
CA ARG A 27 -2.24 -5.20 -20.21
C ARG A 27 -2.84 -4.04 -20.99
N ALA A 28 -2.80 -2.81 -20.46
CA ALA A 28 -3.23 -1.62 -21.19
C ALA A 28 -2.41 -1.45 -22.46
N THR A 29 -1.09 -1.65 -22.37
CA THR A 29 -0.16 -1.55 -23.50
C THR A 29 -0.38 -2.67 -24.53
N ALA A 30 -0.74 -3.87 -24.08
CA ALA A 30 -1.02 -5.02 -24.95
C ALA A 30 -2.45 -5.04 -25.53
N THR A 31 -3.39 -4.30 -24.91
CA THR A 31 -4.78 -4.22 -25.34
C THR A 31 -4.90 -3.18 -26.44
N THR A 32 -5.62 -3.50 -27.52
CA THR A 32 -5.89 -2.56 -28.61
C THR A 32 -7.39 -2.30 -28.67
N GLY A 33 -7.79 -1.02 -28.60
CA GLY A 33 -9.19 -0.58 -28.71
C GLY A 33 -9.67 0.23 -27.51
N SER A 34 -10.26 1.39 -27.81
CA SER A 34 -10.53 2.46 -26.84
C SER A 34 -11.36 2.04 -25.62
N GLY A 35 -12.40 1.22 -25.81
CA GLY A 35 -13.26 0.82 -24.68
C GLY A 35 -12.58 -0.14 -23.70
N ALA A 36 -11.67 -0.98 -24.17
CA ALA A 36 -10.91 -1.89 -23.30
C ALA A 36 -9.76 -1.15 -22.61
N GLU A 37 -9.11 -0.21 -23.31
CA GLU A 37 -8.11 0.70 -22.74
C GLU A 37 -8.71 1.57 -21.62
N GLU A 38 -9.89 2.16 -21.82
CA GLU A 38 -10.59 2.95 -20.81
C GLU A 38 -10.98 2.12 -19.58
N ALA A 39 -11.46 0.88 -19.78
CA ALA A 39 -11.79 -0.02 -18.68
C ALA A 39 -10.54 -0.38 -17.84
N ILE A 40 -9.39 -0.61 -18.49
CA ILE A 40 -8.13 -0.87 -17.80
C ILE A 40 -7.62 0.39 -17.10
N ALA A 41 -7.70 1.56 -17.74
CA ALA A 41 -7.31 2.83 -17.14
C ALA A 41 -8.12 3.16 -15.88
N ASN A 42 -9.44 2.97 -15.93
CA ASN A 42 -10.31 3.11 -14.75
C ASN A 42 -9.87 2.15 -13.64
N ARG A 43 -9.56 0.90 -13.98
CA ARG A 43 -9.11 -0.09 -13.00
C ARG A 43 -7.77 0.26 -12.37
N ILE A 44 -6.85 0.83 -13.15
CA ILE A 44 -5.56 1.33 -12.66
C ILE A 44 -5.79 2.45 -11.65
N ASN A 45 -6.66 3.42 -11.97
CA ASN A 45 -6.99 4.52 -11.06
C ASN A 45 -7.56 4.01 -9.73
N GLU A 46 -8.49 3.05 -9.77
CA GLU A 46 -9.02 2.43 -8.55
C GLU A 46 -7.92 1.75 -7.70
N GLN A 47 -6.95 1.10 -8.34
CA GLN A 47 -5.83 0.48 -7.61
C GLN A 47 -4.85 1.52 -7.06
N GLN A 48 -4.62 2.63 -7.76
CA GLN A 48 -3.80 3.73 -7.28
C GLN A 48 -4.44 4.39 -6.05
N ASP A 49 -5.74 4.65 -6.07
CA ASP A 49 -6.48 5.18 -4.91
C ASP A 49 -6.38 4.23 -3.70
N ARG A 50 -6.47 2.92 -3.93
CA ARG A 50 -6.30 1.92 -2.88
C ARG A 50 -4.86 1.95 -2.33
N LEU A 51 -3.87 2.03 -3.21
CA LEU A 51 -2.46 2.10 -2.83
C LEU A 51 -2.20 3.35 -1.97
N ASP A 52 -2.73 4.52 -2.35
CA ASP A 52 -2.60 5.75 -1.57
C ASP A 52 -3.23 5.62 -0.18
N LYS A 53 -4.41 4.99 -0.07
CA LYS A 53 -5.04 4.73 1.23
C LYS A 53 -4.19 3.82 2.11
N LEU A 54 -3.55 2.80 1.54
CA LEU A 54 -2.67 1.90 2.28
C LEU A 54 -1.38 2.60 2.73
N LEU A 55 -0.80 3.44 1.87
CA LEU A 55 0.38 4.23 2.19
C LEU A 55 0.11 5.23 3.31
N LYS A 56 -1.03 5.93 3.27
CA LYS A 56 -1.46 6.84 4.35
C LYS A 56 -1.64 6.12 5.68
N GLN A 57 -2.24 4.92 5.69
CA GLN A 57 -2.37 4.12 6.91
C GLN A 57 -1.00 3.72 7.47
N ARG A 58 -0.07 3.28 6.61
CA ARG A 58 1.29 2.94 7.00
C ARG A 58 2.04 4.14 7.57
N GLU A 59 1.91 5.31 6.96
CA GLU A 59 2.54 6.55 7.41
C GLU A 59 1.95 7.02 8.74
N ALA A 60 0.63 6.93 8.93
CA ALA A 60 0.00 7.24 10.20
C ALA A 60 0.51 6.35 11.33
N MET A 61 0.74 5.06 11.06
CA MET A 61 1.33 4.13 12.04
C MET A 61 2.80 4.43 12.34
N ASP A 62 3.58 4.78 11.32
CA ASP A 62 4.98 5.16 11.53
C ASP A 62 5.08 6.48 12.32
N SER A 63 4.22 7.44 11.99
CA SER A 63 4.12 8.74 12.67
C SER A 63 3.63 8.61 14.11
N ASP A 64 2.61 7.77 14.38
CA ASP A 64 2.13 7.50 15.73
C ASP A 64 3.22 6.88 16.60
N ARG A 65 4.00 5.94 16.04
CA ARG A 65 5.16 5.35 16.72
C ARG A 65 6.24 6.39 17.04
N VAL A 66 6.45 7.37 16.16
CA VAL A 66 7.43 8.45 16.39
C VAL A 66 6.93 9.44 17.45
N LEU A 67 5.62 9.69 17.53
CA LEU A 67 5.01 10.60 18.50
C LEU A 67 4.90 9.99 19.91
N HIS A 68 4.71 8.67 19.99
CA HIS A 68 4.71 7.90 21.23
C HIS A 68 5.92 6.96 21.28
N PRO A 69 7.14 7.48 21.52
CA PRO A 69 8.28 6.62 21.75
C PRO A 69 8.00 5.80 23.01
N GLN A 70 7.96 4.47 22.85
CA GLN A 70 7.85 3.55 23.98
C GLN A 70 8.89 3.94 25.04
N PRO A 71 8.52 4.09 26.33
CA PRO A 71 9.49 4.40 27.36
C PRO A 71 10.54 3.29 27.31
N SER A 72 11.78 3.67 27.06
CA SER A 72 12.92 2.77 27.17
C SER A 72 12.78 2.08 28.51
N ARG A 73 12.47 0.78 28.51
CA ARG A 73 12.65 -0.05 29.69
C ARG A 73 14.11 0.11 30.03
N ARG A 74 14.40 0.99 31.00
CA ARG A 74 15.63 0.94 31.75
C ARG A 74 15.63 -0.47 32.32
N GLN A 75 16.53 -1.26 31.77
CA GLN A 75 16.98 -2.46 32.41
C GLN A 75 17.83 -1.92 33.57
N ASP A 76 17.15 -1.56 34.66
CA ASP A 76 17.80 -1.28 35.93
C ASP A 76 18.53 -2.57 36.36
N ASP A 77 19.82 -2.40 36.68
CA ASP A 77 20.85 -3.35 37.17
C ASP A 77 20.52 -4.85 37.33
#